data_AF-A0A1Y3AS91-F1
#
_entry.id   AF-A0A1Y3AS91-F1
#
_cell.length_a   1.000
_cell.length_b   1.000
_cell.length_c   1.000
_cell.angle_alpha   90.00
_cell.angle_beta   90.00
_cell.angle_gamma   90.00
#
_symmetry.space_group_name_H-M   'P 1'
#
loop_
_entity.id
_entity.type
_entity.pdbx_description
1 polymer ?
#
loop_
_entity_poly.entity_id
_entity_poly.type
_entity_poly.pdbx_seq_one_letter_code
_entity_poly.pdbx_strand_id
1 'polypeptide(L)'
;METAQQHISKRFDTPEKVLQAATFMVGKQLSCDPLVRKTIRQMFYERATITVKPTKKGKKEIDESHSCYSLKYLRKKPISTFTGEQFLQMNMAKNDGLIDMIITLDDNSGTHNKHSSMSTSST
;
A
#
# COMPACT_ATOMS: atom_id res chain seq x y z
N MET A 1 18.91 -17.25 -16.79
CA MET A 1 18.31 -18.03 -17.90
C MET A 1 19.01 -19.39 -18.03
N GLU A 2 20.34 -19.41 -18.11
CA GLU A 2 21.14 -20.64 -18.27
C GLU A 2 20.84 -21.72 -17.21
N THR A 3 20.79 -21.37 -15.92
CA THR A 3 20.44 -22.30 -14.84
C THR A 3 19.01 -22.85 -14.95
N ALA A 4 18.07 -22.07 -15.51
CA ALA A 4 16.68 -22.51 -15.64
C ALA A 4 16.49 -23.56 -16.74
N GLN A 5 17.35 -23.57 -17.77
CA GLN A 5 17.33 -24.59 -18.83
C GLN A 5 17.62 -25.99 -18.29
N GLN A 6 18.42 -26.09 -17.22
CA GLN A 6 18.78 -27.35 -16.57
C GLN A 6 17.61 -27.96 -15.76
N HIS A 7 16.54 -27.20 -15.53
CA HIS A 7 15.40 -27.60 -14.72
C HIS A 7 14.08 -27.69 -15.51
N ILE A 8 14.15 -27.77 -16.83
CA ILE A 8 12.99 -28.07 -17.69
C ILE A 8 12.50 -29.49 -17.39
N SER A 9 11.19 -29.66 -17.23
CA SER A 9 10.56 -30.96 -16.95
C SER A 9 9.19 -31.04 -17.59
N LYS A 10 8.54 -32.22 -17.60
CA LYS A 10 7.17 -32.40 -18.13
C LYS A 10 6.10 -31.49 -17.49
N ARG A 11 6.41 -30.84 -16.37
CA ARG A 11 5.54 -29.88 -15.68
C ARG A 11 5.89 -28.42 -16.01
N PHE A 12 7.11 -28.16 -16.45
CA PHE A 12 7.63 -26.84 -16.80
C PHE A 12 8.41 -26.96 -18.10
N ASP A 13 7.69 -26.80 -19.21
CA ASP A 13 8.22 -27.12 -20.55
C ASP A 13 9.12 -26.02 -21.12
N THR A 14 9.11 -24.81 -20.52
CA THR A 14 9.93 -23.68 -20.96
C THR A 14 10.75 -23.11 -19.79
N PRO A 15 11.98 -22.60 -20.04
CA PRO A 15 12.80 -21.94 -19.03
C PRO A 15 12.08 -20.79 -18.31
N GLU A 16 11.20 -20.08 -19.01
CA GLU A 16 10.38 -18.99 -18.46
C GLU A 16 9.39 -19.51 -17.41
N LYS A 17 8.71 -20.63 -17.68
CA LYS A 17 7.81 -21.27 -16.72
C LYS A 17 8.57 -21.75 -15.48
N VAL A 18 9.79 -22.28 -15.67
CA VAL A 18 10.67 -22.67 -14.56
C VAL A 18 11.00 -21.45 -13.68
N LEU A 19 11.40 -20.32 -14.29
CA LEU A 19 11.71 -19.09 -13.56
C LEU A 19 10.49 -18.51 -12.85
N GLN A 20 9.33 -18.51 -13.50
CA GLN A 20 8.08 -18.04 -12.91
C GLN A 20 7.71 -18.88 -11.69
N ALA A 21 7.80 -20.21 -11.79
CA ALA A 21 7.53 -21.13 -10.70
C ALA A 21 8.52 -20.94 -9.55
N ALA A 22 9.81 -20.79 -9.84
CA ALA A 22 10.83 -20.52 -8.83
C ALA A 22 10.59 -19.19 -8.11
N THR A 23 10.31 -18.12 -8.87
CA THR A 23 9.99 -16.79 -8.32
C THR A 23 8.74 -16.84 -7.44
N PHE A 24 7.70 -17.53 -7.90
CA PHE A 24 6.48 -17.72 -7.13
C PHE A 24 6.75 -18.50 -5.84
N MET A 25 7.56 -19.55 -5.90
CA MET A 25 7.93 -20.36 -4.72
C MET A 25 8.67 -19.54 -3.68
N VAL A 26 9.68 -18.76 -4.10
CA VAL A 26 10.42 -17.86 -3.20
C VAL A 26 9.49 -16.78 -2.62
N GLY A 27 8.65 -16.17 -3.45
CA GLY A 27 7.65 -15.20 -2.99
C GLY A 27 6.66 -15.81 -1.97
N LYS A 28 6.26 -17.08 -2.17
CA LYS A 28 5.43 -17.82 -1.23
C LYS A 28 6.16 -18.09 0.08
N GLN A 29 7.42 -18.53 0.03
CA GLN A 29 8.24 -18.74 1.22
C GLN A 29 8.38 -17.44 2.03
N LEU A 30 8.72 -16.35 1.36
CA LEU A 30 8.88 -15.03 2.00
C LEU A 30 7.57 -14.51 2.60
N SER A 31 6.45 -14.68 1.91
CA SER A 31 5.14 -14.25 2.42
C SER A 31 4.64 -15.08 3.62
N CYS A 32 5.09 -16.33 3.75
CA CYS A 32 4.79 -17.19 4.87
C CYS A 32 5.77 -17.06 6.06
N ASP A 33 6.95 -16.48 5.85
CA ASP A 33 7.98 -16.34 6.88
C ASP A 33 7.48 -15.52 8.10
N PRO A 34 7.51 -16.07 9.33
CA PRO A 34 7.03 -15.38 10.52
C PRO A 34 7.75 -14.07 10.83
N LEU A 35 9.07 -14.01 10.63
CA LEU A 35 9.89 -12.83 10.90
C LEU A 35 9.55 -11.72 9.91
N VAL A 36 9.42 -12.05 8.62
CA VAL A 36 9.02 -11.08 7.58
C VAL A 36 7.63 -10.53 7.89
N ARG A 37 6.66 -11.40 8.19
CA ARG A 37 5.30 -10.97 8.56
C ARG A 37 5.28 -10.12 9.83
N LYS A 38 6.12 -10.43 10.82
CA LYS A 38 6.25 -9.64 12.05
C LYS A 38 6.75 -8.24 11.73
N THR A 39 7.85 -8.13 10.99
CA THR A 39 8.47 -6.86 10.61
C THR A 39 7.52 -5.99 9.78
N ILE A 40 6.88 -6.55 8.74
CA ILE A 40 5.94 -5.80 7.91
C ILE A 40 4.74 -5.33 8.74
N ARG A 41 4.18 -6.20 9.61
CA ARG A 41 3.07 -5.82 10.49
C ARG A 41 3.44 -4.66 11.40
N GLN A 42 4.63 -4.70 12.01
CA GLN A 42 5.13 -3.62 12.85
C GLN A 42 5.25 -2.31 12.06
N MET A 43 5.85 -2.36 10.87
CA MET A 43 5.98 -1.19 10.00
C MET A 43 4.62 -0.58 9.63
N PHE A 44 3.60 -1.40 9.37
CA PHE A 44 2.24 -0.90 9.11
C PHE A 44 1.61 -0.25 10.33
N TYR A 45 1.77 -0.81 11.53
CA TYR A 45 1.24 -0.17 12.74
C TYR A 45 1.91 1.18 13.04
N GLU A 46 3.20 1.31 12.73
CA GLU A 46 3.97 2.53 13.00
C GLU A 46 3.78 3.61 11.93
N ARG A 47 3.72 3.22 10.65
CA ARG A 47 3.89 4.15 9.51
C ARG A 47 2.73 4.15 8.51
N ALA A 48 1.72 3.30 8.67
CA ALA A 48 0.61 3.31 7.72
C ALA A 48 -0.25 4.56 7.89
N THR A 49 -0.70 5.08 6.77
CA THR A 49 -1.62 6.19 6.67
C THR A 49 -2.86 5.77 5.89
N ILE A 50 -4.00 6.38 6.22
CA ILE A 50 -5.28 6.15 5.56
C ILE A 50 -5.66 7.39 4.77
N THR A 51 -6.04 7.18 3.52
CA THR A 51 -6.61 8.19 2.63
C THR A 51 -8.02 7.75 2.24
N VAL A 52 -8.98 8.68 2.31
CA VAL A 52 -10.38 8.44 1.99
C VAL A 52 -10.81 9.40 0.88
N LYS A 53 -11.53 8.86 -0.11
CA LYS A 53 -12.15 9.64 -1.18
C LYS A 53 -13.61 9.20 -1.34
N PRO A 54 -14.56 10.13 -1.51
CA PRO A 54 -15.95 9.76 -1.73
C PRO A 54 -16.15 9.28 -3.17
N THR A 55 -16.95 8.23 -3.32
CA THR A 55 -17.40 7.75 -4.62
C THR A 55 -18.41 8.72 -5.23
N LYS A 56 -18.83 8.49 -6.49
CA LYS A 56 -19.91 9.29 -7.11
C LYS A 56 -21.20 9.25 -6.28
N LYS A 57 -21.50 8.10 -5.65
CA LYS A 57 -22.64 7.89 -4.75
C LYS A 57 -22.43 8.64 -3.43
N GLY A 58 -21.29 8.45 -2.77
CA GLY A 58 -21.01 9.11 -1.50
C GLY A 58 -20.93 10.63 -1.56
N LYS A 59 -20.59 11.23 -2.71
CA LYS A 59 -20.68 12.69 -2.89
C LYS A 59 -22.11 13.24 -2.75
N LYS A 60 -23.13 12.42 -3.04
CA LYS A 60 -24.55 12.80 -2.94
C LYS A 60 -25.15 12.41 -1.60
N GLU A 61 -24.80 11.23 -1.09
CA GLU A 61 -25.43 10.65 0.11
C GLU A 61 -24.74 11.05 1.42
N ILE A 62 -23.46 11.45 1.39
CA ILE A 62 -22.75 11.95 2.58
C ILE A 62 -23.00 13.47 2.71
N ASP A 63 -24.14 13.80 3.32
CA ASP A 63 -24.52 15.14 3.74
C ASP A 63 -24.02 15.47 5.16
N GLU A 64 -24.29 16.68 5.66
CA GLU A 64 -23.83 17.16 6.97
C GLU A 64 -24.34 16.33 8.16
N SER A 65 -25.42 15.56 7.97
CA SER A 65 -26.00 14.69 8.99
C SER A 65 -25.36 13.30 9.02
N HIS A 66 -24.68 12.91 7.94
CA HIS A 66 -24.07 11.59 7.81
C HIS A 66 -22.85 11.44 8.74
N SER A 67 -22.76 10.33 9.46
CA SER A 67 -21.69 10.04 10.44
C SER A 67 -20.26 10.17 9.86
N CYS A 68 -20.08 9.76 8.61
CA CYS A 68 -18.82 9.85 7.88
C CYS A 68 -18.53 11.24 7.24
N TYR A 69 -19.35 12.27 7.44
CA TYR A 69 -19.20 13.58 6.77
C TYR A 69 -17.85 14.24 7.04
N SER A 70 -17.39 14.22 8.29
CA SER A 70 -16.12 14.81 8.72
C SER A 70 -14.88 14.06 8.16
N LEU A 71 -15.05 12.81 7.74
CA LEU A 71 -13.97 11.93 7.30
C LEU A 71 -13.96 11.70 5.77
N LYS A 72 -14.97 12.21 5.05
CA LYS A 72 -15.16 11.92 3.61
C LYS A 72 -14.00 12.35 2.71
N TYR A 73 -13.18 13.32 3.15
CA TYR A 73 -12.01 13.82 2.42
C TYR A 73 -10.71 13.72 3.24
N LEU A 74 -10.45 12.54 3.81
CA LEU A 74 -9.25 12.31 4.58
C LEU A 74 -8.02 12.06 3.68
N ARG A 75 -6.86 12.65 4.00
CA ARG A 75 -5.61 12.38 3.28
C ARG A 75 -4.49 12.04 4.24
N LYS A 76 -3.77 10.95 3.95
CA LYS A 76 -2.57 10.51 4.65
C LYS A 76 -2.65 10.62 6.19
N LYS A 77 -3.81 10.33 6.81
CA LYS A 77 -3.93 10.38 8.27
C LYS A 77 -3.25 9.14 8.86
N PRO A 78 -2.28 9.27 9.79
CA PRO A 78 -1.61 8.11 10.39
C PRO A 78 -2.60 7.20 11.13
N ILE A 79 -2.45 5.88 10.97
CA ILE A 79 -3.35 4.89 11.60
C ILE A 79 -3.36 4.98 13.13
N SER A 80 -2.25 5.37 13.74
CA SER A 80 -2.11 5.56 15.19
C SER A 80 -2.92 6.73 15.76
N THR A 81 -3.40 7.65 14.91
CA THR A 81 -4.10 8.88 15.34
C THR A 81 -5.63 8.78 15.25
N PHE A 82 -6.16 7.63 14.82
CA PHE A 82 -7.60 7.40 14.83
C PHE A 82 -8.08 7.09 16.23
N THR A 83 -9.19 7.73 16.62
CA THR A 83 -9.76 7.61 17.96
C THR A 83 -11.26 7.34 17.87
N GLY A 84 -11.81 6.67 18.88
CA GLY A 84 -13.24 6.38 18.98
C GLY A 84 -13.76 5.60 17.77
N GLU A 85 -14.89 6.04 17.24
CA GLU A 85 -15.65 5.36 16.17
C GLU A 85 -15.23 5.76 14.74
N GLN A 86 -14.21 6.61 14.57
CA GLN A 86 -13.82 7.14 13.25
C GLN A 86 -13.54 6.04 12.22
N PHE A 87 -12.77 5.01 12.61
CA PHE A 87 -12.46 3.89 11.72
C PHE A 87 -13.69 3.05 11.39
N LEU A 88 -14.57 2.84 12.38
CA LEU A 88 -15.81 2.10 12.20
C LEU A 88 -16.75 2.81 11.22
N GLN A 89 -16.94 4.13 11.38
CA GLN A 89 -17.76 4.95 10.48
C GLN A 89 -17.26 4.89 9.03
N MET A 90 -15.94 4.99 8.83
CA MET A 90 -15.36 4.84 7.49
C MET A 90 -15.54 3.41 6.96
N ASN A 91 -15.39 2.39 7.79
CA ASN A 91 -15.56 1.01 7.35
C ASN A 91 -17.02 0.72 6.92
N MET A 92 -18.00 1.26 7.64
CA MET A 92 -19.42 1.20 7.26
C MET A 92 -19.67 1.93 5.94
N ALA A 93 -19.23 3.20 5.83
CA ALA A 93 -19.40 3.97 4.61
C ALA A 93 -18.68 3.33 3.39
N LYS A 94 -17.58 2.64 3.61
CA LYS A 94 -16.88 1.85 2.57
C LYS A 94 -17.73 0.65 2.13
N ASN A 95 -18.28 -0.11 3.08
CA ASN A 95 -19.14 -1.26 2.78
C ASN A 95 -20.40 -0.84 2.02
N ASP A 96 -20.93 0.35 2.30
CA ASP A 96 -22.10 0.92 1.61
C ASP A 96 -21.76 1.52 0.23
N GLY A 97 -20.48 1.49 -0.16
CA GLY A 97 -19.97 2.00 -1.44
C GLY A 97 -19.94 3.53 -1.52
N LEU A 98 -19.97 4.22 -0.38
CA LEU A 98 -19.96 5.69 -0.31
C LEU A 98 -18.55 6.25 -0.38
N ILE A 99 -17.56 5.52 0.14
CA ILE A 99 -16.17 5.94 0.12
C ILE A 99 -15.22 4.84 -0.35
N ASP A 100 -14.13 5.27 -0.97
CA ASP A 100 -12.94 4.47 -1.20
C ASP A 100 -11.92 4.78 -0.10
N MET A 101 -11.47 3.73 0.59
CA MET A 101 -10.43 3.82 1.62
C MET A 101 -9.17 3.12 1.14
N ILE A 102 -8.04 3.85 1.17
CA ILE A 102 -6.73 3.38 0.76
C ILE A 102 -5.80 3.44 1.97
N ILE A 103 -5.14 2.32 2.29
CA ILE A 103 -4.14 2.22 3.35
C ILE A 103 -2.77 2.06 2.69
N THR A 104 -1.84 2.96 2.99
CA THR A 104 -0.49 2.98 2.41
C THR A 104 0.55 3.24 3.49
N LEU A 105 1.72 2.63 3.37
CA LEU A 105 2.88 3.04 4.15
C LEU A 105 3.34 4.43 3.65
N ASP A 106 3.57 5.37 4.58
CA ASP A 106 4.18 6.64 4.21
C ASP A 106 5.68 6.44 4.01
N ASP A 107 6.11 6.49 2.76
CA ASP A 107 7.51 6.49 2.38
C ASP A 107 8.10 7.89 2.59
N ASN A 108 8.31 8.26 3.85
CA ASN A 108 9.23 9.36 4.21
C ASN A 108 10.70 8.95 4.01
N SER A 109 11.00 8.05 3.07
CA SER A 109 12.33 7.96 2.49
C SER A 109 12.49 9.16 1.57
N GLY A 110 12.92 10.29 2.15
CA GLY A 110 13.43 11.41 1.40
C GLY A 110 14.43 10.88 0.38
N THR A 111 14.14 11.14 -0.90
CA THR A 111 15.11 11.07 -1.97
C THR A 111 16.25 12.02 -1.62
N HIS A 112 17.28 11.54 -0.92
CA HIS A 112 18.58 12.19 -0.91
C HIS A 112 19.17 12.07 -2.32
N ASN A 113 18.77 13.00 -3.19
CA ASN A 113 19.56 13.34 -4.36
C ASN A 113 19.58 14.86 -4.50
N LYS A 114 20.24 15.54 -3.55
CA LYS A 114 20.72 16.90 -3.75
C LYS A 114 22.03 16.81 -4.54
N HIS A 115 21.93 16.73 -5.86
CA HIS A 115 23.02 17.26 -6.69
C HIS A 115 22.76 18.75 -6.87
N SER A 116 23.25 19.54 -5.91
CA SER A 116 23.42 20.97 -6.09
C SER A 116 24.61 21.19 -7.03
N SER A 117 24.37 21.41 -8.31
CA SER A 117 25.35 22.11 -9.14
C SER A 117 25.29 23.59 -8.78
N MET A 118 26.22 23.98 -7.91
CA MET A 118 26.61 25.35 -7.68
C MET A 118 27.23 25.89 -8.98
N SER A 119 26.52 26.73 -9.71
CA SER A 119 27.16 27.63 -10.68
C SER A 119 27.31 28.99 -10.03
N THR A 120 28.57 29.30 -9.75
CA THR A 120 29.12 30.57 -9.30
C THR A 120 28.84 31.67 -10.32
N SER A 121 28.64 32.88 -9.80
CA SER A 121 28.63 34.17 -10.48
C SER A 121 29.90 34.46 -11.31
N SER A 122 29.79 35.50 -12.15
CA SER A 122 30.81 36.26 -12.94
C SER A 122 30.53 36.10 -14.44
N THR A 123 30.29 37.11 -15.27
CA THR A 123 30.55 38.57 -15.24
C THR A 123 29.53 39.23 -16.16
#